data_AF-A0A9X0CYT8-F1
#
_entry.id   AF-A0A9X0CYT8-F1
#
_cell.length_a   1.000
_cell.length_b   1.000
_cell.length_c   1.000
_cell.angle_alpha   90.00
_cell.angle_beta   90.00
_cell.angle_gamma   90.00
#
_symmetry.space_group_name_H-M   'P 1'
#
loop_
_entity.id
_entity.type
_entity.pdbx_description
1 polymer ?
#
loop_
_entity_poly.entity_id
_entity_poly.type
_entity_poly.pdbx_seq_one_letter_code
_entity_poly.pdbx_strand_id
1 'polypeptide(L)'
;MEGNHAVAIVKEKENYDALKESLANVIRDVNALIEVGHMIVDGQRVNLDFYLGGDYKFLLIAMGMKAATSNNSCVWCKIFKNERVNLSHSCEYFQTAEMIRKIDEAWSTQPGCHSQPFFNIPLENVILDELHLMLRITDRLEEGIILEILKWDKDDNQTRSSRQKTDVHLQEFLTAVRSLGNFSELLDILNSENLTDADIRAFQAKALTWGKQVIGMSGSGPGYIQKNIITPYMHSLIYHVPVMLQRYGSLRSFSGQGVEKKNDDLRRYFHRKINRWDAATNLLLVEKRQDALREMERVKRTYDKRKASFWVNGGKQEAAKKVPRISTALPDPIQTTSIMTESVESLKNKTVSDLLDLLQQRTGQRLNKRTRKQNIIDALLLVRSE
;
A
#
# COMPACT_ATOMS: atom_id res chain seq x y z
N MET A 1 -21.26 0.34 20.04
CA MET A 1 -20.41 1.18 19.18
C MET A 1 -19.86 0.27 18.09
N GLU A 2 -20.51 0.21 16.93
CA GLU A 2 -20.01 -0.58 15.80
C GLU A 2 -19.49 0.38 14.74
N GLY A 3 -18.26 0.15 14.28
CA GLY A 3 -17.71 0.89 13.15
C GLY A 3 -16.18 0.96 13.15
N ASN A 4 -15.66 1.34 11.99
CA ASN A 4 -14.26 1.73 11.84
C ASN A 4 -14.07 3.10 12.50
N HIS A 5 -13.01 3.30 13.27
CA HIS A 5 -12.68 4.57 13.94
C HIS A 5 -11.28 5.04 13.54
N ALA A 6 -11.14 6.30 13.14
CA ALA A 6 -9.84 6.83 12.75
C ALA A 6 -9.05 7.20 14.03
N VAL A 7 -7.97 6.47 14.29
CA VAL A 7 -7.11 6.73 15.46
C VAL A 7 -5.97 7.69 15.13
N ALA A 8 -5.50 7.68 13.88
CA ALA A 8 -4.44 8.57 13.40
C ALA A 8 -4.63 8.93 11.92
N ILE A 9 -4.15 10.12 11.54
CA ILE A 9 -4.00 10.54 10.14
C ILE A 9 -2.58 11.04 9.98
N VAL A 10 -1.81 10.36 9.14
CA VAL A 10 -0.40 10.67 8.88
C VAL A 10 -0.27 11.21 7.46
N LYS A 11 0.47 12.31 7.31
CA LYS A 11 0.78 12.91 6.00
C LYS A 11 2.30 12.89 5.80
N GLU A 12 2.83 11.70 5.62
CA GLU A 12 4.27 11.47 5.45
C GLU A 12 4.56 10.53 4.28
N LYS A 13 5.86 10.32 4.01
CA LYS A 13 6.29 9.25 3.11
C LYS A 13 5.89 7.89 3.69
N GLU A 14 5.35 7.03 2.83
CA GLU A 14 4.96 5.67 3.18
C GLU A 14 6.19 4.75 3.23
N ASN A 15 7.01 4.90 4.27
CA ASN A 15 8.15 4.06 4.58
C ASN A 15 8.22 3.78 6.09
N TYR A 16 9.07 2.82 6.46
CA TYR A 16 9.16 2.32 7.82
C TYR A 16 9.49 3.41 8.85
N ASP A 17 10.58 4.17 8.66
CA ASP A 17 11.04 5.14 9.66
C ASP A 17 10.03 6.27 9.85
N ALA A 18 9.51 6.82 8.76
CA ALA A 18 8.54 7.91 8.80
C ALA A 18 7.22 7.51 9.49
N LEU A 19 6.71 6.30 9.20
CA LEU A 19 5.50 5.81 9.87
C LEU A 19 5.76 5.44 11.33
N LYS A 20 6.92 4.85 11.65
CA LYS A 20 7.30 4.52 13.03
C LYS A 20 7.36 5.77 13.91
N GLU A 21 7.97 6.83 13.39
CA GLU A 21 8.06 8.11 14.08
C GLU A 21 6.69 8.77 14.22
N SER A 22 5.94 8.87 13.13
CA SER A 22 4.62 9.53 13.11
C SER A 22 3.58 8.83 13.97
N LEU A 23 3.69 7.51 14.13
CA LEU A 23 2.77 6.68 14.91
C LEU A 23 3.35 6.29 16.27
N ALA A 24 4.46 6.89 16.72
CA ALA A 24 5.18 6.45 17.92
C ALA A 24 4.28 6.37 19.17
N ASN A 25 3.37 7.32 19.36
CA ASN A 25 2.38 7.32 20.44
C ASN A 25 1.37 6.17 20.29
N VAL A 26 0.81 5.97 19.09
CA VAL A 26 -0.15 4.89 18.80
C VAL A 26 0.51 3.53 19.01
N ILE A 27 1.73 3.35 18.51
CA ILE A 27 2.51 2.12 18.65
C ILE A 27 2.72 1.79 20.12
N ARG A 28 3.19 2.76 20.91
CA ARG A 28 3.40 2.59 22.35
C ARG A 28 2.11 2.19 23.06
N ASP A 29 1.03 2.92 22.82
CA ASP A 29 -0.23 2.73 23.54
C ASP A 29 -0.90 1.40 23.16
N VAL A 30 -0.86 1.00 21.88
CA VAL A 30 -1.36 -0.30 21.42
C VAL A 30 -0.52 -1.45 22.00
N ASN A 31 0.81 -1.34 21.99
CA ASN A 31 1.66 -2.40 22.55
C ASN A 31 1.48 -2.57 24.06
N ALA A 32 1.26 -1.48 24.79
CA ALA A 32 0.93 -1.55 26.22
C ALA A 32 -0.42 -2.26 26.44
N LEU A 33 -1.42 -2.02 25.60
CA LEU A 33 -2.71 -2.71 25.68
C LEU A 33 -2.60 -4.20 25.33
N ILE A 34 -1.76 -4.56 24.34
CA ILE A 34 -1.46 -5.96 24.01
C ILE A 34 -0.81 -6.66 25.20
N GLU A 35 0.16 -6.02 25.86
CA GLU A 35 0.84 -6.59 27.03
C GLU A 35 -0.12 -6.82 28.21
N VAL A 36 -1.04 -5.88 28.47
CA VAL A 36 -2.04 -6.01 29.53
C VAL A 36 -3.12 -7.04 29.16
N GLY A 37 -3.50 -7.13 27.88
CA GLY A 37 -4.47 -8.09 27.34
C GLY A 37 -5.93 -7.87 27.77
N HIS A 38 -6.22 -6.81 28.52
CA HIS A 38 -7.57 -6.48 28.98
C HIS A 38 -7.69 -4.99 29.29
N MET A 39 -8.93 -4.52 29.43
CA MET A 39 -9.25 -3.19 29.93
C MET A 39 -10.47 -3.22 30.86
N ILE A 40 -10.63 -2.18 31.66
CA ILE A 40 -11.81 -2.01 32.53
C ILE A 40 -12.72 -0.96 31.90
N VAL A 41 -13.95 -1.35 31.57
CA VAL A 41 -15.01 -0.48 31.03
C VAL A 41 -16.20 -0.58 31.98
N ASP A 42 -16.62 0.54 32.56
CA ASP A 42 -17.74 0.61 33.51
C ASP A 42 -17.64 -0.41 34.67
N GLY A 43 -16.41 -0.62 35.17
CA GLY A 43 -16.12 -1.57 36.24
C GLY A 43 -16.06 -3.05 35.80
N GLN A 44 -16.31 -3.35 34.52
CA GLN A 44 -16.21 -4.70 33.96
C GLN A 44 -14.90 -4.91 33.22
N ARG A 45 -14.30 -6.09 33.43
CA ARG A 45 -13.10 -6.51 32.69
C ARG A 45 -13.49 -6.99 31.30
N VAL A 46 -12.92 -6.38 30.28
CA VAL A 46 -13.05 -6.75 28.87
C VAL A 46 -11.69 -7.24 28.39
N ASN A 47 -11.61 -8.48 27.91
CA ASN A 47 -10.39 -9.00 27.29
C ASN A 47 -10.21 -8.41 25.89
N LEU A 48 -8.96 -8.21 25.50
CA LEU A 48 -8.61 -7.56 24.23
C LEU A 48 -7.85 -8.53 23.33
N ASP A 49 -8.36 -8.70 22.11
CA ASP A 49 -7.69 -9.42 21.03
C ASP A 49 -7.34 -8.45 19.90
N PHE A 50 -6.07 -8.38 19.54
CA PHE A 50 -5.56 -7.46 18.51
C PHE A 50 -5.24 -8.20 17.22
N TYR A 51 -5.62 -7.56 16.11
CA TYR A 51 -5.36 -8.04 14.75
C TYR A 51 -4.77 -6.91 13.92
N LEU A 52 -3.79 -7.23 13.08
CA LEU A 52 -3.20 -6.30 12.12
C LEU A 52 -3.70 -6.65 10.73
N GLY A 53 -4.59 -5.81 10.20
CA GLY A 53 -5.08 -5.90 8.83
C GLY A 53 -4.63 -4.70 7.99
N GLY A 54 -4.47 -4.93 6.69
CA GLY A 54 -4.19 -3.86 5.73
C GLY A 54 -3.77 -4.41 4.38
N ASP A 55 -3.58 -3.48 3.43
CA ASP A 55 -2.97 -3.85 2.16
C ASP A 55 -1.55 -4.42 2.37
N TYR A 56 -1.09 -5.25 1.44
CA TYR A 56 0.16 -5.97 1.60
C TYR A 56 1.39 -5.06 1.71
N LYS A 57 1.39 -3.88 1.07
CA LYS A 57 2.50 -2.95 1.16
C LYS A 57 2.55 -2.36 2.57
N PHE A 58 1.41 -1.96 3.11
CA PHE A 58 1.32 -1.52 4.50
C PHE A 58 1.74 -2.62 5.46
N LEU A 59 1.29 -3.87 5.28
CA LEU A 59 1.70 -4.99 6.11
C LEU A 59 3.22 -5.20 6.09
N LEU A 60 3.86 -5.17 4.92
CA LEU A 60 5.33 -5.27 4.84
C LEU A 60 6.02 -4.14 5.62
N ILE A 61 5.52 -2.91 5.52
CA ILE A 61 6.09 -1.78 6.25
C ILE A 61 5.85 -1.95 7.76
N ALA A 62 4.63 -2.23 8.19
CA ALA A 62 4.29 -2.41 9.60
C ALA A 62 5.04 -3.58 10.24
N MET A 63 5.39 -4.60 9.46
CA MET A 63 6.20 -5.75 9.87
C MET A 63 7.71 -5.52 9.73
N GLY A 64 8.18 -4.34 9.34
CA GLY A 64 9.62 -4.04 9.19
C GLY A 64 10.32 -4.88 8.11
N MET A 65 9.58 -5.21 7.05
CA MET A 65 10.03 -6.05 5.94
C MET A 65 10.40 -5.24 4.70
N LYS A 66 11.29 -5.83 3.90
CA LYS A 66 11.63 -5.30 2.58
C LYS A 66 10.41 -5.36 1.66
N ALA A 67 10.42 -4.52 0.62
CA ALA A 67 9.32 -4.42 -0.35
C ALA A 67 8.93 -5.76 -1.00
N ALA A 68 7.72 -5.82 -1.57
CA ALA A 68 7.15 -7.01 -2.20
C ALA A 68 8.02 -7.59 -3.33
N THR A 69 8.87 -6.77 -3.94
CA THR A 69 9.83 -7.13 -4.99
C THR A 69 11.08 -7.85 -4.47
N SER A 70 11.29 -7.90 -3.15
CA SER A 70 12.41 -8.58 -2.53
C SER A 70 12.32 -10.10 -2.70
N ASN A 71 13.45 -10.77 -2.43
CA ASN A 71 13.56 -12.21 -2.62
C ASN A 71 12.71 -13.02 -1.63
N ASN A 72 12.49 -12.54 -0.41
CA ASN A 72 11.72 -13.23 0.63
C ASN A 72 10.65 -12.28 1.16
N SER A 73 9.67 -11.99 0.30
CA SER A 73 8.65 -10.99 0.58
C SER A 73 7.35 -11.55 1.17
N CYS A 74 7.23 -12.86 1.41
CA CYS A 74 6.07 -13.42 2.11
C CYS A 74 6.09 -13.04 3.60
N VAL A 75 5.00 -12.49 4.12
CA VAL A 75 4.85 -12.09 5.52
C VAL A 75 4.84 -13.29 6.46
N TRP A 76 4.28 -14.42 6.05
CA TRP A 76 4.07 -15.57 6.96
C TRP A 76 5.18 -16.62 6.87
N CYS A 77 5.88 -16.73 5.74
CA CYS A 77 6.95 -17.72 5.58
C CYS A 77 8.21 -17.16 4.91
N LYS A 78 9.28 -17.94 4.98
CA LYS A 78 10.63 -17.63 4.48
C LYS A 78 10.84 -17.99 3.00
N ILE A 79 9.79 -18.32 2.24
CA ILE A 79 9.93 -18.76 0.83
C ILE A 79 10.72 -17.74 -0.01
N PHE A 80 11.64 -18.26 -0.83
CA PHE A 80 12.38 -17.46 -1.80
C PHE A 80 11.57 -17.25 -3.08
N LYS A 81 11.71 -16.10 -3.74
CA LYS A 81 10.84 -15.70 -4.86
C LYS A 81 10.80 -16.69 -6.01
N ASN A 82 11.95 -17.31 -6.35
CA ASN A 82 12.05 -18.28 -7.44
C ASN A 82 11.41 -19.62 -7.07
N GLU A 83 11.22 -19.91 -5.78
CA GLU A 83 10.60 -21.17 -5.31
C GLU A 83 9.07 -21.06 -5.27
N ARG A 84 8.49 -19.85 -5.40
CA ARG A 84 7.03 -19.64 -5.40
C ARG A 84 6.30 -20.38 -6.52
N VAL A 85 6.98 -20.71 -7.60
CA VAL A 85 6.41 -21.49 -8.71
C VAL A 85 6.35 -22.99 -8.43
N ASN A 86 7.06 -23.47 -7.41
CA ASN A 86 6.96 -24.87 -7.00
C ASN A 86 5.66 -25.08 -6.22
N LEU A 87 4.60 -25.48 -6.93
CA LEU A 87 3.29 -25.76 -6.34
C LEU A 87 3.11 -27.20 -5.84
N SER A 88 4.22 -27.94 -5.61
CA SER A 88 4.16 -29.31 -5.06
C SER A 88 4.03 -29.35 -3.54
N HIS A 89 4.25 -28.23 -2.86
CA HIS A 89 4.15 -28.12 -1.40
C HIS A 89 2.70 -28.13 -0.91
N SER A 90 2.50 -28.54 0.34
CA SER A 90 1.23 -28.41 1.07
C SER A 90 1.19 -27.13 1.91
N CYS A 91 0.04 -26.80 2.51
CA CYS A 91 -0.06 -25.68 3.45
C CYS A 91 0.79 -25.94 4.70
N GLU A 92 0.82 -27.17 5.20
CA GLU A 92 1.57 -27.60 6.38
C GLU A 92 3.08 -27.41 6.20
N TYR A 93 3.60 -27.62 4.99
CA TYR A 93 5.00 -27.32 4.67
C TYR A 93 5.37 -25.88 5.02
N PHE A 94 4.48 -24.92 4.78
CA PHE A 94 4.73 -23.51 5.11
C PHE A 94 4.49 -23.16 6.58
N GLN A 95 3.99 -24.11 7.38
CA GLN A 95 3.82 -23.99 8.83
C GLN A 95 4.95 -24.65 9.62
N THR A 96 5.91 -25.33 8.97
CA THR A 96 7.05 -25.93 9.67
C THR A 96 7.99 -24.86 10.23
N ALA A 97 8.78 -25.19 11.26
CA ALA A 97 9.72 -24.26 11.89
C ALA A 97 10.75 -23.67 10.91
N GLU A 98 11.12 -24.43 9.89
CA GLU A 98 12.06 -24.02 8.85
C GLU A 98 11.46 -22.95 7.93
N MET A 99 10.14 -22.97 7.71
CA MET A 99 9.45 -22.10 6.77
C MET A 99 8.71 -20.95 7.44
N ILE A 100 7.97 -21.21 8.52
CA ILE A 100 7.19 -20.20 9.22
C ILE A 100 8.12 -19.13 9.81
N ARG A 101 7.70 -17.87 9.75
CA ARG A 101 8.40 -16.80 10.46
C ARG A 101 8.05 -16.84 11.94
N LYS A 102 8.95 -16.30 12.75
CA LYS A 102 8.73 -16.13 14.19
C LYS A 102 9.00 -14.69 14.56
N ILE A 103 8.06 -14.03 15.22
CA ILE A 103 8.29 -12.67 15.73
C ILE A 103 9.06 -12.82 17.04
N ASP A 104 10.33 -12.44 17.01
CA ASP A 104 11.26 -12.45 18.14
C ASP A 104 12.37 -11.40 17.96
N GLU A 105 13.32 -11.35 18.89
CA GLU A 105 14.45 -10.42 18.84
C GLU A 105 15.27 -10.54 17.55
N ALA A 106 15.29 -11.73 16.93
CA ALA A 106 16.00 -12.01 15.69
C ALA A 106 15.18 -11.68 14.44
N TRP A 107 13.93 -11.20 14.55
CA TRP A 107 13.06 -10.89 13.41
C TRP A 107 13.76 -10.05 12.33
N SER A 108 14.43 -8.97 12.71
CA SER A 108 15.11 -8.06 11.78
C SER A 108 16.22 -8.73 10.97
N THR A 109 16.76 -9.85 11.45
CA THR A 109 17.80 -10.66 10.79
C THR A 109 17.24 -11.75 9.89
N GLN A 110 15.94 -12.05 9.98
CA GLN A 110 15.32 -13.08 9.15
C GLN A 110 15.30 -12.67 7.66
N PRO A 111 15.33 -13.63 6.73
CA PRO A 111 15.33 -13.34 5.30
C PRO A 111 14.18 -12.43 4.87
N GLY A 112 14.50 -11.28 4.29
CA GLY A 112 13.50 -10.31 3.84
C GLY A 112 13.05 -9.29 4.89
N CYS A 113 13.50 -9.41 6.14
CA CYS A 113 13.26 -8.43 7.19
C CYS A 113 14.44 -7.43 7.27
N HIS A 114 14.19 -6.27 7.87
CA HIS A 114 15.24 -5.28 8.19
C HIS A 114 15.01 -4.55 9.51
N SER A 115 13.80 -4.60 10.08
CA SER A 115 13.45 -3.93 11.33
C SER A 115 12.35 -4.69 12.06
N GLN A 116 12.17 -4.41 13.35
CA GLN A 116 11.11 -5.02 14.17
C GLN A 116 9.71 -4.56 13.70
N PRO A 117 8.65 -5.38 13.88
CA PRO A 117 7.29 -4.94 13.66
C PRO A 117 6.91 -3.74 14.54
N PHE A 118 5.99 -2.91 14.08
CA PHE A 118 5.45 -1.79 14.86
C PHE A 118 4.67 -2.30 16.08
N PHE A 119 3.78 -3.27 15.85
CA PHE A 119 2.88 -3.78 16.86
C PHE A 119 3.30 -5.19 17.27
N ASN A 120 3.25 -5.48 18.57
CA ASN A 120 3.55 -6.79 19.15
C ASN A 120 2.40 -7.79 18.94
N ILE A 121 1.79 -7.76 17.75
CA ILE A 121 0.69 -8.63 17.36
C ILE A 121 1.27 -9.96 16.90
N PRO A 122 0.78 -11.10 17.41
CA PRO A 122 1.23 -12.42 16.96
C PRO A 122 1.08 -12.59 15.44
N LEU A 123 1.98 -13.35 14.82
CA LEU A 123 2.01 -13.50 13.36
C LEU A 123 0.70 -14.08 12.80
N GLU A 124 0.09 -14.98 13.56
CA GLU A 124 -1.23 -15.56 13.28
C GLU A 124 -2.34 -14.51 13.15
N ASN A 125 -2.23 -13.39 13.84
CA ASN A 125 -3.19 -12.30 13.88
C ASN A 125 -2.86 -11.18 12.86
N VAL A 126 -1.85 -11.40 12.01
CA VAL A 126 -1.55 -10.55 10.86
C VAL A 126 -2.32 -11.08 9.66
N ILE A 127 -3.36 -10.35 9.27
CA ILE A 127 -4.37 -10.79 8.29
C ILE A 127 -4.21 -9.99 7.00
N LEU A 128 -4.22 -10.71 5.88
CA LEU A 128 -4.21 -10.09 4.57
C LEU A 128 -5.59 -9.54 4.23
N ASP A 129 -5.63 -8.31 3.72
CA ASP A 129 -6.86 -7.76 3.15
C ASP A 129 -7.26 -8.48 1.86
N GLU A 130 -8.36 -9.20 1.91
CA GLU A 130 -8.98 -9.91 0.78
C GLU A 130 -9.22 -8.98 -0.42
N LEU A 131 -9.74 -7.77 -0.20
CA LEU A 131 -10.07 -6.85 -1.29
C LEU A 131 -8.81 -6.50 -2.10
N HIS A 132 -7.74 -6.12 -1.38
CA HIS A 132 -6.46 -5.76 -2.00
C HIS A 132 -5.76 -6.96 -2.62
N LEU A 133 -5.88 -8.14 -2.03
CA LEU A 133 -5.39 -9.38 -2.61
C LEU A 133 -6.01 -9.62 -3.99
N MET A 134 -7.34 -9.49 -4.09
CA MET A 134 -8.07 -9.78 -5.32
C MET A 134 -7.87 -8.71 -6.38
N LEU A 135 -7.88 -7.42 -6.01
CA LEU A 135 -7.56 -6.32 -6.93
C LEU A 135 -6.15 -6.47 -7.49
N ARG A 136 -5.15 -6.79 -6.67
CA ARG A 136 -3.76 -6.95 -7.16
C ARG A 136 -3.57 -8.15 -8.06
N ILE A 137 -4.29 -9.23 -7.81
CA ILE A 137 -4.28 -10.40 -8.71
C ILE A 137 -4.93 -10.03 -10.04
N THR A 138 -6.08 -9.36 -10.00
CA THR A 138 -6.83 -8.93 -11.18
C THR A 138 -6.05 -7.90 -12.00
N ASP A 139 -5.48 -6.85 -11.38
CA ASP A 139 -4.60 -5.86 -12.01
C ASP A 139 -3.44 -6.52 -12.78
N ARG A 140 -2.81 -7.54 -12.18
CA ARG A 140 -1.72 -8.26 -12.83
C ARG A 140 -2.22 -8.99 -14.07
N LEU A 141 -3.34 -9.70 -13.96
CA LEU A 141 -3.97 -10.41 -15.07
C LEU A 141 -4.44 -9.42 -16.18
N GLU A 142 -4.95 -8.25 -15.82
CA GLU A 142 -5.48 -7.25 -16.76
C GLU A 142 -4.38 -6.43 -17.44
N GLU A 143 -3.50 -5.78 -16.67
CA GLU A 143 -2.47 -4.87 -17.21
C GLU A 143 -1.39 -5.61 -18.00
N GLY A 144 -1.03 -6.82 -17.55
CA GLY A 144 0.05 -7.58 -18.14
C GLY A 144 -0.38 -8.39 -19.36
N ILE A 145 -1.55 -9.04 -19.31
CA ILE A 145 -1.89 -10.04 -20.32
C ILE A 145 -2.61 -9.40 -21.52
N ILE A 146 -3.54 -8.48 -21.29
CA ILE A 146 -4.36 -7.90 -22.38
C ILE A 146 -3.50 -7.07 -23.34
N LEU A 147 -2.64 -6.18 -22.81
CA LEU A 147 -1.84 -5.28 -23.66
C LEU A 147 -0.77 -6.03 -24.46
N GLU A 148 -0.25 -7.14 -23.94
CA GLU A 148 0.79 -7.93 -24.59
C GLU A 148 0.21 -8.91 -25.61
N ILE A 149 -0.95 -9.48 -25.32
CA ILE A 149 -1.69 -10.31 -26.27
C ILE A 149 -2.18 -9.50 -27.46
N LEU A 150 -2.69 -8.28 -27.22
CA LEU A 150 -3.03 -7.36 -28.31
C LEU A 150 -1.79 -6.98 -29.13
N LYS A 151 -0.61 -6.91 -28.50
CA LYS A 151 0.65 -6.68 -29.20
C LYS A 151 1.08 -7.90 -30.02
N TRP A 152 0.92 -9.11 -29.50
CA TRP A 152 1.23 -10.36 -30.22
C TRP A 152 0.32 -10.58 -31.41
N ASP A 153 -0.99 -10.43 -31.25
CA ASP A 153 -1.91 -10.48 -32.39
C ASP A 153 -1.54 -9.38 -33.40
N LYS A 154 -1.12 -8.20 -32.95
CA LYS A 154 -0.66 -7.13 -33.85
C LYS A 154 0.64 -7.51 -34.58
N ASP A 155 1.60 -8.12 -33.91
CA ASP A 155 2.90 -8.53 -34.47
C ASP A 155 2.74 -9.71 -35.44
N ASP A 156 1.95 -10.73 -35.11
CA ASP A 156 1.61 -11.87 -35.99
C ASP A 156 0.83 -11.44 -37.23
N ASN A 157 0.06 -10.37 -37.11
CA ASN A 157 -0.74 -9.81 -38.21
C ASN A 157 0.01 -8.73 -39.03
N GLN A 158 1.28 -8.39 -38.72
CA GLN A 158 2.04 -7.37 -39.46
C GLN A 158 2.25 -7.73 -40.94
N THR A 159 2.43 -9.02 -41.25
CA THR A 159 2.71 -9.52 -42.62
C THR A 159 1.48 -10.10 -43.31
N ARG A 160 0.32 -10.14 -42.63
CA ARG A 160 -0.90 -10.81 -43.11
C ARG A 160 -1.86 -9.83 -43.79
N SER A 161 -2.49 -10.27 -44.87
CA SER A 161 -3.56 -9.51 -45.53
C SER A 161 -4.79 -9.39 -44.63
N SER A 162 -5.62 -8.36 -44.83
CA SER A 162 -6.77 -8.08 -43.97
C SER A 162 -7.77 -9.23 -43.82
N ARG A 163 -7.84 -10.18 -44.78
CA ARG A 163 -8.70 -11.38 -44.72
C ARG A 163 -8.08 -12.55 -43.95
N GLN A 164 -6.79 -12.48 -43.61
CA GLN A 164 -6.01 -13.54 -42.95
C GLN A 164 -5.58 -13.15 -41.53
N LYS A 165 -5.96 -11.94 -41.07
CA LYS A 165 -5.69 -11.52 -39.70
C LYS A 165 -6.53 -12.35 -38.74
N THR A 166 -5.90 -12.80 -37.67
CA THR A 166 -6.54 -13.62 -36.63
C THR A 166 -6.15 -13.09 -35.28
N ASP A 167 -7.10 -13.10 -34.34
CA ASP A 167 -6.87 -12.71 -32.93
C ASP A 167 -6.73 -13.96 -32.06
N VAL A 168 -5.88 -14.92 -32.48
CA VAL A 168 -5.82 -16.24 -31.84
C VAL A 168 -5.37 -16.12 -30.39
N HIS A 169 -4.39 -15.25 -30.13
CA HIS A 169 -3.86 -15.07 -28.77
C HIS A 169 -4.91 -14.41 -27.87
N LEU A 170 -5.65 -13.42 -28.38
CA LEU A 170 -6.78 -12.83 -27.67
C LEU A 170 -7.91 -13.83 -27.42
N GLN A 171 -8.23 -14.71 -28.37
CA GLN A 171 -9.27 -15.73 -28.18
C GLN A 171 -8.85 -16.83 -27.20
N GLU A 172 -7.59 -17.27 -27.23
CA GLU A 172 -7.05 -18.23 -26.25
C GLU A 172 -7.01 -17.62 -24.85
N PHE A 173 -6.65 -16.35 -24.73
CA PHE A 173 -6.72 -15.63 -23.47
C PHE A 173 -8.13 -15.37 -22.99
N LEU A 174 -9.04 -14.94 -23.86
CA LEU A 174 -10.46 -14.81 -23.48
C LEU A 174 -11.03 -16.16 -23.07
N THR A 175 -10.56 -17.27 -23.66
CA THR A 175 -10.92 -18.63 -23.22
C THR A 175 -10.31 -18.96 -21.86
N ALA A 176 -9.05 -18.60 -21.61
CA ALA A 176 -8.39 -18.74 -20.31
C ALA A 176 -9.07 -17.90 -19.23
N VAL A 177 -9.40 -16.64 -19.51
CA VAL A 177 -10.16 -15.72 -18.64
C VAL A 177 -11.60 -16.19 -18.43
N ARG A 178 -12.26 -16.74 -19.44
CA ARG A 178 -13.56 -17.38 -19.25
C ARG A 178 -13.45 -18.64 -18.40
N SER A 179 -12.35 -19.39 -18.50
CA SER A 179 -12.02 -20.49 -17.58
C SER A 179 -11.55 -20.04 -16.20
N LEU A 180 -11.14 -18.76 -16.07
CA LEU A 180 -10.93 -18.06 -14.80
C LEU A 180 -12.25 -17.69 -14.11
N GLY A 181 -13.41 -18.13 -14.62
CA GLY A 181 -14.67 -18.18 -13.85
C GLY A 181 -14.51 -18.85 -12.47
N ASN A 182 -13.47 -19.67 -12.29
CA ASN A 182 -13.04 -20.22 -10.99
C ASN A 182 -12.60 -19.17 -9.95
N PHE A 183 -12.24 -17.94 -10.36
CA PHE A 183 -11.90 -16.85 -9.44
C PHE A 183 -13.14 -16.25 -8.78
N SER A 184 -14.28 -16.22 -9.48
CA SER A 184 -15.58 -15.85 -8.89
C SER A 184 -15.94 -16.82 -7.77
N GLU A 185 -15.70 -18.11 -7.96
CA GLU A 185 -15.98 -19.10 -6.92
C GLU A 185 -15.03 -18.96 -5.71
N LEU A 186 -13.76 -18.60 -5.93
CA LEU A 186 -12.85 -18.25 -4.83
C LEU A 186 -13.36 -17.02 -4.06
N LEU A 187 -13.87 -16.00 -4.78
CA LEU A 187 -14.49 -14.82 -4.17
C LEU A 187 -15.73 -15.19 -3.37
N ASP A 188 -16.61 -16.05 -3.91
CA ASP A 188 -17.84 -16.45 -3.24
C ASP A 188 -17.53 -17.15 -1.91
N ILE A 189 -16.51 -18.01 -1.88
CA ILE A 189 -16.03 -18.65 -0.64
C ILE A 189 -15.45 -17.62 0.32
N LEU A 190 -14.58 -16.71 -0.14
CA LEU A 190 -13.96 -15.70 0.74
C LEU A 190 -14.98 -14.76 1.38
N ASN A 191 -16.09 -14.49 0.67
CA ASN A 191 -17.19 -13.65 1.14
C ASN A 191 -18.25 -14.43 1.94
N SER A 192 -18.10 -15.75 2.11
CA SER A 192 -19.05 -16.57 2.85
C SER A 192 -18.87 -16.46 4.37
N GLU A 193 -19.99 -16.55 5.08
CA GLU A 193 -20.01 -16.67 6.54
C GLU A 193 -20.07 -18.15 6.93
N ASN A 194 -19.23 -18.57 7.89
CA ASN A 194 -19.17 -19.93 8.43
C ASN A 194 -18.77 -21.00 7.40
N LEU A 195 -17.50 -20.97 6.97
CA LEU A 195 -16.95 -22.00 6.09
C LEU A 195 -16.74 -23.32 6.83
N THR A 196 -17.12 -24.43 6.19
CA THR A 196 -16.80 -25.77 6.68
C THR A 196 -15.38 -26.18 6.25
N ASP A 197 -14.81 -27.18 6.90
CA ASP A 197 -13.53 -27.76 6.47
C ASP A 197 -13.56 -28.26 5.02
N ALA A 198 -14.73 -28.70 4.54
CA ALA A 198 -14.90 -29.12 3.16
C ALA A 198 -14.79 -27.94 2.19
N ASP A 199 -15.39 -26.79 2.55
CA ASP A 199 -15.30 -25.56 1.76
C ASP A 199 -13.87 -25.05 1.71
N ILE A 200 -13.14 -25.11 2.82
CA ILE A 200 -11.73 -24.68 2.88
C ILE A 200 -10.84 -25.60 2.04
N ARG A 201 -11.06 -26.92 2.09
CA ARG A 201 -10.35 -27.87 1.20
C ARG A 201 -10.67 -27.61 -0.27
N ALA A 202 -11.93 -27.32 -0.59
CA ALA A 202 -12.34 -26.99 -1.95
C ALA A 202 -11.68 -25.68 -2.42
N PHE A 203 -11.64 -24.65 -1.57
CA PHE A 203 -10.92 -23.40 -1.82
C PHE A 203 -9.45 -23.64 -2.12
N GLN A 204 -8.76 -24.40 -1.26
CA GLN A 204 -7.35 -24.72 -1.44
C GLN A 204 -7.09 -25.45 -2.76
N ALA A 205 -7.92 -26.44 -3.11
CA ALA A 205 -7.80 -27.16 -4.37
C ALA A 205 -8.01 -26.25 -5.60
N LYS A 206 -8.98 -25.34 -5.53
CA LYS A 206 -9.25 -24.34 -6.58
C LYS A 206 -8.11 -23.34 -6.71
N ALA A 207 -7.61 -22.78 -5.60
CA ALA A 207 -6.48 -21.86 -5.59
C ALA A 207 -5.21 -22.49 -6.17
N LEU A 208 -4.94 -23.77 -5.85
CA LEU A 208 -3.81 -24.52 -6.40
C LEU A 208 -3.95 -24.76 -7.91
N THR A 209 -5.15 -25.13 -8.35
CA THR A 209 -5.46 -25.33 -9.79
C THR A 209 -5.27 -24.02 -10.55
N TRP A 210 -5.77 -22.92 -9.99
CA TRP A 210 -5.58 -21.58 -10.53
C TRP A 210 -4.10 -21.19 -10.62
N GLY A 211 -3.31 -21.42 -9.56
CA GLY A 211 -1.87 -21.17 -9.58
C GLY A 211 -1.14 -21.95 -10.68
N LYS A 212 -1.53 -23.20 -10.95
CA LYS A 212 -0.98 -24.01 -12.05
C LYS A 212 -1.31 -23.41 -13.42
N GLN A 213 -2.53 -22.93 -13.61
CA GLN A 213 -2.92 -22.23 -14.85
C GLN A 213 -2.09 -20.97 -15.05
N VAL A 214 -1.88 -20.18 -13.98
CA VAL A 214 -1.03 -18.99 -14.02
C VAL A 214 0.40 -19.32 -14.44
N ILE A 215 1.00 -20.38 -13.89
CA ILE A 215 2.33 -20.84 -14.31
C ILE A 215 2.36 -21.23 -15.80
N GLY A 216 1.30 -21.86 -16.30
CA GLY A 216 1.16 -22.23 -17.71
C GLY A 216 1.18 -21.03 -18.68
N MET A 217 0.85 -19.82 -18.19
CA MET A 217 0.96 -18.58 -18.97
C MET A 217 2.39 -18.00 -18.99
N SER A 218 3.36 -18.65 -18.35
CA SER A 218 4.75 -18.17 -18.36
C SER A 218 5.29 -18.06 -19.79
N GLY A 219 5.92 -16.92 -20.09
CA GLY A 219 6.46 -16.59 -21.40
C GLY A 219 5.49 -15.80 -22.28
N SER A 220 4.27 -15.52 -21.83
CA SER A 220 3.27 -14.74 -22.58
C SER A 220 3.61 -13.26 -22.78
N GLY A 221 4.66 -12.76 -22.09
CA GLY A 221 5.24 -11.44 -22.33
C GLY A 221 5.95 -10.82 -21.10
N PRO A 222 6.45 -9.57 -21.22
CA PRO A 222 7.13 -8.84 -20.15
C PRO A 222 6.44 -8.87 -18.77
N GLY A 223 7.06 -9.59 -17.83
CA GLY A 223 6.57 -9.75 -16.45
C GLY A 223 6.08 -11.16 -16.15
N TYR A 224 5.75 -11.94 -17.18
CA TYR A 224 5.38 -13.36 -17.11
C TYR A 224 6.59 -14.28 -17.25
N ILE A 225 7.70 -13.94 -16.59
CA ILE A 225 8.87 -14.80 -16.59
C ILE A 225 8.66 -15.89 -15.55
N GLN A 226 8.93 -17.15 -15.91
CA GLN A 226 8.75 -18.33 -15.05
C GLN A 226 9.28 -18.12 -13.62
N LYS A 227 10.35 -17.35 -13.44
CA LYS A 227 10.97 -17.12 -12.13
C LYS A 227 10.15 -16.24 -11.17
N ASN A 228 9.20 -15.42 -11.65
CA ASN A 228 8.48 -14.44 -10.83
C ASN A 228 6.95 -14.43 -11.06
N ILE A 229 6.42 -15.34 -11.87
CA ILE A 229 5.01 -15.34 -12.28
C ILE A 229 4.05 -15.51 -11.11
N ILE A 230 4.40 -16.31 -10.10
CA ILE A 230 3.67 -16.40 -8.84
C ILE A 230 4.16 -15.27 -7.92
N THR A 231 3.33 -14.25 -7.74
CA THR A 231 3.61 -13.11 -6.85
C THR A 231 3.47 -13.49 -5.36
N PRO A 232 3.94 -12.66 -4.41
CA PRO A 232 3.73 -12.94 -2.99
C PRO A 232 2.25 -12.99 -2.60
N TYR A 233 1.42 -12.18 -3.26
CA TYR A 233 -0.04 -12.19 -3.11
C TYR A 233 -0.62 -13.56 -3.52
N MET A 234 -0.24 -14.06 -4.70
CA MET A 234 -0.68 -15.36 -5.21
C MET A 234 -0.23 -16.50 -4.31
N HIS A 235 1.02 -16.48 -3.87
CA HIS A 235 1.53 -17.45 -2.91
C HIS A 235 0.73 -17.43 -1.60
N SER A 236 0.40 -16.24 -1.10
CA SER A 236 -0.41 -16.08 0.12
C SER A 236 -1.83 -16.60 -0.06
N LEU A 237 -2.47 -16.32 -1.19
CA LEU A 237 -3.78 -16.88 -1.54
C LEU A 237 -3.78 -18.42 -1.54
N ILE A 238 -2.73 -19.04 -2.12
CA ILE A 238 -2.64 -20.49 -2.27
C ILE A 238 -2.34 -21.18 -0.93
N TYR A 239 -1.43 -20.63 -0.13
CA TYR A 239 -0.85 -21.36 1.00
C TYR A 239 -1.15 -20.80 2.39
N HIS A 240 -1.45 -19.50 2.51
CA HIS A 240 -1.66 -18.84 3.80
C HIS A 240 -3.13 -18.51 4.06
N VAL A 241 -3.90 -18.12 3.04
CA VAL A 241 -5.34 -17.88 3.18
C VAL A 241 -6.10 -19.13 3.65
N PRO A 242 -5.86 -20.36 3.14
CA PRO A 242 -6.53 -21.55 3.68
C PRO A 242 -6.27 -21.76 5.17
N VAL A 243 -5.04 -21.49 5.63
CA VAL A 243 -4.66 -21.59 7.05
C VAL A 243 -5.39 -20.54 7.89
N MET A 244 -5.53 -19.31 7.37
CA MET A 244 -6.31 -18.27 8.05
C MET A 244 -7.80 -18.64 8.10
N LEU A 245 -8.37 -19.20 7.02
CA LEU A 245 -9.77 -19.64 7.00
C LEU A 245 -10.01 -20.78 8.00
N GLN A 246 -9.08 -21.73 8.13
CA GLN A 246 -9.16 -22.78 9.16
C GLN A 246 -9.15 -22.21 10.58
N ARG A 247 -8.36 -21.15 10.82
CA ARG A 247 -8.25 -20.54 12.14
C ARG A 247 -9.46 -19.67 12.50
N TYR A 248 -9.97 -18.89 11.55
CA TYR A 248 -10.97 -17.85 11.82
C TYR A 248 -12.38 -18.17 11.30
N GLY A 249 -12.55 -19.21 10.50
CA GLY A 249 -13.83 -19.61 9.88
C GLY A 249 -14.32 -18.68 8.75
N SER A 250 -13.91 -17.42 8.75
CA SER A 250 -14.14 -16.44 7.68
C SER A 250 -13.13 -15.30 7.76
N LEU A 251 -12.82 -14.67 6.62
CA LEU A 251 -12.02 -13.44 6.57
C LEU A 251 -12.86 -12.17 6.49
N ARG A 252 -14.19 -12.30 6.40
CA ARG A 252 -15.11 -11.17 6.23
C ARG A 252 -14.96 -10.13 7.35
N SER A 253 -14.75 -10.58 8.59
CA SER A 253 -14.53 -9.73 9.77
C SER A 253 -13.26 -8.89 9.68
N PHE A 254 -12.32 -9.24 8.80
CA PHE A 254 -11.04 -8.55 8.59
C PHE A 254 -10.99 -7.77 7.27
N SER A 255 -12.13 -7.61 6.58
CA SER A 255 -12.20 -6.90 5.31
C SER A 255 -11.80 -5.42 5.42
N GLY A 256 -10.93 -4.94 4.53
CA GLY A 256 -10.53 -3.53 4.47
C GLY A 256 -11.55 -2.58 3.85
N GLN A 257 -12.70 -3.08 3.36
CA GLN A 257 -13.73 -2.24 2.71
C GLN A 257 -14.16 -1.04 3.55
N GLY A 258 -14.29 -1.24 4.86
CA GLY A 258 -14.67 -0.19 5.79
C GLY A 258 -13.62 0.91 5.93
N VAL A 259 -12.34 0.54 5.84
CA VAL A 259 -11.21 1.47 5.84
C VAL A 259 -11.15 2.25 4.53
N GLU A 260 -11.36 1.60 3.38
CA GLU A 260 -11.38 2.27 2.07
C GLU A 260 -12.50 3.30 1.95
N LYS A 261 -13.72 2.92 2.35
CA LYS A 261 -14.85 3.87 2.40
C LYS A 261 -14.51 5.09 3.26
N LYS A 262 -13.82 4.87 4.38
CA LYS A 262 -13.41 5.94 5.28
C LYS A 262 -12.32 6.82 4.67
N ASN A 263 -11.36 6.23 3.96
CA ASN A 263 -10.35 6.94 3.20
C ASN A 263 -10.99 7.86 2.15
N ASP A 264 -12.01 7.37 1.44
CA ASP A 264 -12.77 8.16 0.46
C ASP A 264 -13.55 9.32 1.10
N ASP A 265 -14.18 9.09 2.25
CA ASP A 265 -14.82 10.15 3.01
C ASP A 265 -13.81 11.20 3.51
N LEU A 266 -12.65 10.77 4.01
CA LEU A 266 -11.56 11.66 4.44
C LEU A 266 -11.01 12.48 3.26
N ARG A 267 -10.81 11.86 2.08
CA ARG A 267 -10.45 12.58 0.85
C ARG A 267 -11.51 13.62 0.49
N ARG A 268 -12.79 13.25 0.54
CA ARG A 268 -13.90 14.17 0.28
C ARG A 268 -13.88 15.34 1.27
N TYR A 269 -13.63 15.09 2.55
CA TYR A 269 -13.53 16.13 3.59
C TYR A 269 -12.32 17.03 3.38
N PHE A 270 -11.18 16.45 3.00
CA PHE A 270 -9.97 17.19 2.68
C PHE A 270 -10.20 18.21 1.55
N HIS A 271 -10.99 17.83 0.56
CA HIS A 271 -11.31 18.71 -0.56
C HIS A 271 -12.44 19.70 -0.27
N ARG A 272 -13.47 19.29 0.47
CA ARG A 272 -14.75 20.03 0.54
C ARG A 272 -15.08 20.64 1.91
N LYS A 273 -14.47 20.17 2.99
CA LYS A 273 -14.89 20.51 4.37
C LYS A 273 -13.82 21.18 5.23
N ILE A 274 -12.55 21.24 4.80
CA ILE A 274 -11.47 21.80 5.62
C ILE A 274 -10.67 22.87 4.86
N ASN A 275 -10.10 23.81 5.60
CA ASN A 275 -9.26 24.88 5.04
C ASN A 275 -7.77 24.48 4.90
N ARG A 276 -7.43 23.20 5.08
CA ARG A 276 -6.09 22.57 4.86
C ARG A 276 -4.90 23.28 5.55
N TRP A 277 -5.12 24.11 6.55
CA TRP A 277 -4.04 24.71 7.35
C TRP A 277 -3.32 23.63 8.16
N ASP A 278 -4.09 22.87 8.92
CA ASP A 278 -3.69 21.62 9.56
C ASP A 278 -4.65 20.51 9.08
N ALA A 279 -4.26 19.81 8.02
CA ALA A 279 -5.17 18.89 7.38
C ALA A 279 -5.53 17.70 8.26
N ALA A 280 -4.55 17.10 8.94
CA ALA A 280 -4.74 15.91 9.76
C ALA A 280 -5.69 16.19 10.93
N THR A 281 -5.42 17.24 11.71
CA THR A 281 -6.27 17.62 12.84
C THR A 281 -7.68 17.99 12.38
N ASN A 282 -7.80 18.78 11.29
CA ASN A 282 -9.12 19.17 10.81
C ASN A 282 -9.94 17.97 10.30
N LEU A 283 -9.30 16.97 9.69
CA LEU A 283 -9.97 15.75 9.25
C LEU A 283 -10.51 14.93 10.43
N LEU A 284 -9.69 14.70 11.47
CA LEU A 284 -10.12 14.04 12.70
C LEU A 284 -11.28 14.78 13.38
N LEU A 285 -11.20 16.11 13.44
CA LEU A 285 -12.28 16.94 14.00
C LEU A 285 -13.56 16.86 13.18
N VAL A 286 -13.48 16.81 11.85
CA VAL A 286 -14.66 16.64 10.99
C VAL A 286 -15.28 15.26 11.23
N GLU A 287 -14.48 14.20 11.29
CA GLU A 287 -14.94 12.85 11.53
C GLU A 287 -15.61 12.72 12.90
N LYS A 288 -14.97 13.17 13.97
CA LYS A 288 -15.57 13.19 15.32
C LYS A 288 -16.88 13.98 15.39
N ARG A 289 -16.98 15.10 14.64
CA ARG A 289 -18.23 15.88 14.55
C ARG A 289 -19.33 15.14 13.79
N GLN A 290 -19.00 14.39 12.73
CA GLN A 290 -20.00 13.58 12.04
C GLN A 290 -20.52 12.47 12.96
N ASP A 291 -19.63 11.81 13.70
CA ASP A 291 -20.02 10.77 14.67
C ASP A 291 -20.92 11.32 15.78
N ALA A 292 -20.53 12.45 16.39
CA ALA A 292 -21.31 13.09 17.46
C ALA A 292 -22.68 13.63 17.00
N LEU A 293 -22.83 13.91 15.71
CA LEU A 293 -24.06 14.45 15.12
C LEU A 293 -24.79 13.41 14.25
N ARG A 294 -24.44 12.12 14.37
CA ARG A 294 -24.97 11.06 13.50
C ARG A 294 -26.49 10.95 13.57
N GLU A 295 -27.08 11.21 14.74
CA GLU A 295 -28.52 11.15 14.99
C GLU A 295 -29.23 12.50 14.79
N MET A 296 -28.50 13.54 14.44
CA MET A 296 -29.01 14.91 14.37
C MET A 296 -29.28 15.32 12.93
N GLU A 297 -30.44 15.94 12.67
CA GLU A 297 -30.75 16.52 11.37
C GLU A 297 -30.16 17.93 11.20
N ARG A 298 -29.56 18.19 10.03
CA ARG A 298 -28.95 19.48 9.75
C ARG A 298 -30.01 20.54 9.41
N VAL A 299 -30.21 21.48 10.33
CA VAL A 299 -30.98 22.70 10.06
C VAL A 299 -30.06 23.84 9.61
N LYS A 300 -30.42 24.52 8.52
CA LYS A 300 -29.66 25.68 8.04
C LYS A 300 -29.86 26.86 8.99
N ARG A 301 -28.81 27.25 9.70
CA ARG A 301 -28.84 28.43 10.58
C ARG A 301 -28.91 29.73 9.75
N THR A 302 -29.85 30.61 10.10
CA THR A 302 -29.86 32.01 9.65
C THR A 302 -28.71 32.75 10.32
N TYR A 303 -27.80 33.32 9.54
CA TYR A 303 -26.60 33.99 10.05
C TYR A 303 -26.55 35.45 9.58
N ASP A 304 -26.66 36.38 10.52
CA ASP A 304 -26.50 37.81 10.27
C ASP A 304 -25.07 38.28 10.57
N LYS A 305 -24.42 38.86 9.56
CA LYS A 305 -23.05 39.40 9.65
C LYS A 305 -23.04 40.75 10.37
N ARG A 306 -23.17 40.73 11.70
CA ARG A 306 -23.27 41.98 12.51
C ARG A 306 -21.95 42.77 12.60
N LYS A 307 -20.80 42.12 12.52
CA LYS A 307 -19.48 42.77 12.74
C LYS A 307 -18.83 43.21 11.41
N ALA A 308 -19.17 44.40 10.94
CA ALA A 308 -18.66 44.95 9.67
C ALA A 308 -17.12 45.00 9.62
N SER A 309 -16.45 45.31 10.74
CA SER A 309 -14.98 45.33 10.80
C SER A 309 -14.33 43.99 10.47
N PHE A 310 -15.00 42.88 10.82
CA PHE A 310 -14.52 41.54 10.50
C PHE A 310 -14.92 41.09 9.09
N TRP A 311 -16.18 41.34 8.69
CA TRP A 311 -16.74 40.79 7.46
C TRP A 311 -16.53 41.65 6.21
N VAL A 312 -16.41 42.97 6.37
CA VAL A 312 -16.33 43.95 5.28
C VAL A 312 -14.95 44.62 5.28
N ASN A 313 -14.45 45.05 6.44
CA ASN A 313 -13.25 45.90 6.53
C ASN A 313 -11.95 45.10 6.71
N GLY A 314 -11.83 43.93 6.07
CA GLY A 314 -10.57 43.20 6.02
C GLY A 314 -10.22 42.34 7.25
N GLY A 315 -11.01 42.35 8.33
CA GLY A 315 -10.70 41.59 9.55
C GLY A 315 -10.65 40.07 9.36
N LYS A 316 -11.37 39.53 8.37
CA LYS A 316 -11.27 38.11 7.98
C LYS A 316 -9.88 37.77 7.41
N GLN A 317 -9.33 38.65 6.59
CA GLN A 317 -8.00 38.51 5.98
C GLN A 317 -6.91 38.61 7.05
N GLU A 318 -7.03 39.57 7.98
CA GLU A 318 -6.19 39.71 9.17
C GLU A 318 -6.16 38.43 10.03
N ALA A 319 -7.34 37.85 10.31
CA ALA A 319 -7.43 36.61 11.08
C ALA A 319 -6.80 35.41 10.35
N ALA A 320 -6.95 35.32 9.03
CA ALA A 320 -6.36 34.24 8.23
C ALA A 320 -4.82 34.28 8.24
N LYS A 321 -4.20 35.47 8.33
CA LYS A 321 -2.74 35.62 8.44
C LYS A 321 -2.16 35.06 9.75
N LYS A 322 -2.98 34.96 10.81
CA LYS A 322 -2.55 34.50 12.15
C LYS A 322 -2.42 32.99 12.27
N VAL A 323 -2.99 32.24 11.33
CA VAL A 323 -2.91 30.78 11.32
C VAL A 323 -1.79 30.40 10.36
N PRO A 324 -0.70 29.75 10.80
CA PRO A 324 0.33 29.26 9.89
C PRO A 324 -0.18 28.07 9.08
N ARG A 325 0.16 28.01 7.79
CA ARG A 325 -0.25 26.90 6.91
C ARG A 325 0.72 25.74 7.08
N ILE A 326 0.42 24.85 8.01
CA ILE A 326 1.24 23.67 8.34
C ILE A 326 1.37 22.71 7.15
N SER A 327 0.37 22.66 6.25
CA SER A 327 0.38 21.76 5.08
C SER A 327 1.51 21.96 4.06
N THR A 328 2.26 23.07 4.16
CA THR A 328 3.33 23.49 3.23
C THR A 328 4.67 23.75 3.94
N ALA A 329 4.81 23.39 5.22
CA ALA A 329 6.12 23.45 5.86
C ALA A 329 7.08 22.52 5.08
N LEU A 330 8.12 23.12 4.48
CA LEU A 330 9.28 22.36 4.04
C LEU A 330 9.87 21.69 5.30
N PRO A 331 10.35 20.43 5.20
CA PRO A 331 11.07 19.82 6.32
C PRO A 331 12.19 20.77 6.76
N ASP A 332 12.48 20.77 8.07
CA ASP A 332 13.51 21.61 8.65
C ASP A 332 14.80 21.55 7.81
N PRO A 333 15.51 22.68 7.64
CA PRO A 333 16.77 22.67 6.92
C PRO A 333 17.66 21.62 7.57
N ILE A 334 17.98 20.58 6.80
CA ILE A 334 19.08 19.66 7.11
C ILE A 334 20.24 20.54 7.52
N GLN A 335 20.76 20.35 8.72
CA GLN A 335 21.99 21.01 9.18
C GLN A 335 23.00 20.91 8.05
N THR A 336 23.35 22.07 7.49
CA THR A 336 24.25 22.18 6.34
C THR A 336 25.61 21.63 6.76
N THR A 337 25.84 20.35 6.48
CA THR A 337 27.16 19.77 6.44
C THR A 337 27.91 20.46 5.31
N SER A 338 28.87 21.31 5.69
CA SER A 338 30.01 21.81 4.92
C SER A 338 29.89 21.73 3.39
N ILE A 339 29.65 22.88 2.75
CA ILE A 339 29.73 23.03 1.29
C ILE A 339 31.16 22.67 0.85
N MET A 340 31.36 21.46 0.33
CA MET A 340 32.57 21.10 -0.39
C MET A 340 32.57 21.78 -1.76
N THR A 341 33.57 22.61 -2.01
CA THR A 341 33.81 23.31 -3.27
C THR A 341 34.33 22.34 -4.34
N GLU A 342 33.45 21.79 -5.18
CA GLU A 342 33.87 20.98 -6.35
C GLU A 342 34.51 21.85 -7.45
N SER A 343 35.64 21.46 -8.04
CA SER A 343 36.27 22.21 -9.14
C SER A 343 35.50 22.06 -10.48
N VAL A 344 35.69 23.01 -11.42
CA VAL A 344 35.05 22.98 -12.75
C VAL A 344 35.38 21.69 -13.52
N GLU A 345 36.60 21.17 -13.34
CA GLU A 345 37.06 19.93 -13.98
C GLU A 345 36.29 18.70 -13.48
N SER A 346 35.88 18.69 -12.20
CA SER A 346 35.05 17.62 -11.63
C SER A 346 33.65 17.59 -12.27
N LEU A 347 33.05 18.75 -12.56
CA LEU A 347 31.72 18.84 -13.17
C LEU A 347 31.71 18.35 -14.62
N LYS A 348 32.80 18.58 -15.37
CA LYS A 348 32.92 18.09 -16.75
C LYS A 348 32.95 16.56 -16.83
N ASN A 349 33.41 15.88 -15.77
CA ASN A 349 33.53 14.42 -15.73
C ASN A 349 32.22 13.70 -15.33
N LYS A 350 31.23 14.41 -14.79
CA LYS A 350 29.93 13.82 -14.39
C LYS A 350 29.01 13.58 -15.58
N THR A 351 28.06 12.64 -15.48
CA THR A 351 27.07 12.42 -16.54
C THR A 351 26.01 13.52 -16.56
N VAL A 352 25.22 13.63 -17.65
CA VAL A 352 24.13 14.63 -17.71
C VAL A 352 23.07 14.37 -16.63
N SER A 353 22.81 13.11 -16.28
CA SER A 353 21.87 12.77 -15.20
C SER A 353 22.37 13.28 -13.86
N ASP A 354 23.65 13.01 -13.54
CA ASP A 354 24.25 13.44 -12.27
C ASP A 354 24.27 14.96 -12.14
N LEU A 355 24.54 15.68 -13.25
CA LEU A 355 24.54 17.15 -13.26
C LEU A 355 23.13 17.74 -13.07
N LEU A 356 22.10 17.10 -13.60
CA LEU A 356 20.70 17.52 -13.39
C LEU A 356 20.26 17.27 -11.95
N ASP A 357 20.65 16.15 -11.36
CA ASP A 357 20.37 15.84 -9.97
C ASP A 357 21.09 16.83 -9.03
N LEU A 358 22.35 17.15 -9.34
CA LEU A 358 23.13 18.14 -8.59
C LEU A 358 22.54 19.55 -8.67
N LEU A 359 22.05 19.96 -9.85
CA LEU A 359 21.39 21.25 -10.04
C LEU A 359 20.06 21.29 -9.27
N GLN A 360 19.26 20.23 -9.35
CA GLN A 360 18.00 20.14 -8.59
C GLN A 360 18.25 20.20 -7.08
N GLN A 361 19.32 19.58 -6.58
CA GLN A 361 19.69 19.65 -5.17
C GLN A 361 20.12 21.06 -4.74
N ARG A 362 20.88 21.79 -5.59
CA ARG A 362 21.41 23.12 -5.23
C ARG A 362 20.43 24.27 -5.41
N THR A 363 19.61 24.25 -6.46
CA THR A 363 18.76 25.39 -6.83
C THR A 363 17.27 25.07 -6.77
N GLY A 364 16.89 23.81 -6.59
CA GLY A 364 15.51 23.36 -6.73
C GLY A 364 14.97 23.44 -8.17
N GLN A 365 15.75 23.91 -9.14
CA GLN A 365 15.33 24.00 -10.54
C GLN A 365 15.43 22.64 -11.24
N ARG A 366 14.43 22.33 -12.09
CA ARG A 366 14.44 21.16 -12.98
C ARG A 366 14.60 21.61 -14.42
N LEU A 367 15.69 21.18 -15.06
CA LEU A 367 15.92 21.34 -16.49
C LEU A 367 15.55 20.06 -17.25
N ASN A 368 15.23 20.20 -18.54
CA ASN A 368 14.90 19.06 -19.40
C ASN A 368 16.12 18.14 -19.57
N LYS A 369 15.93 16.81 -19.60
CA LYS A 369 16.99 15.82 -19.84
C LYS A 369 17.71 15.99 -21.19
N ARG A 370 17.11 16.70 -22.15
CA ARG A 370 17.73 17.05 -23.44
C ARG A 370 18.59 18.32 -23.41
N THR A 371 18.71 18.98 -22.25
CA THR A 371 19.51 20.20 -22.10
C THR A 371 20.99 19.89 -22.31
N ARG A 372 21.68 20.74 -23.07
CA ARG A 372 23.11 20.55 -23.39
C ARG A 372 23.94 20.58 -22.09
N LYS A 373 24.85 19.61 -21.95
CA LYS A 373 25.70 19.42 -20.76
C LYS A 373 26.36 20.73 -20.27
N GLN A 374 26.90 21.52 -21.20
CA GLN A 374 27.58 22.78 -20.86
C GLN A 374 26.65 23.79 -20.19
N ASN A 375 25.41 23.93 -20.66
CA ASN A 375 24.44 24.87 -20.10
C ASN A 375 24.06 24.51 -18.65
N ILE A 376 24.08 23.21 -18.31
CA ILE A 376 23.81 22.73 -16.94
C ILE A 376 25.00 23.06 -16.03
N ILE A 377 26.23 22.92 -16.54
CA ILE A 377 27.46 23.29 -15.82
C ILE A 377 27.51 24.81 -15.61
N ASP A 378 27.19 25.61 -16.62
CA ASP A 378 27.18 27.07 -16.51
C ASP A 378 26.14 27.55 -15.48
N ALA A 379 24.95 26.93 -15.46
CA ALA A 379 23.93 27.19 -14.44
C ALA A 379 24.41 26.83 -13.02
N LEU A 380 25.13 25.71 -12.86
CA LEU A 380 25.74 25.32 -11.58
C LEU A 380 26.86 26.25 -11.12
N LEU A 381 27.54 26.93 -12.05
CA LEU A 381 28.61 27.88 -11.76
C LEU A 381 28.08 29.29 -11.49
N LEU A 382 26.99 29.72 -12.15
CA LEU A 382 26.33 31.00 -11.88
C LEU A 382 25.86 31.12 -10.43
N VAL A 383 25.37 30.02 -9.85
CA VAL A 383 24.97 29.90 -8.43
C VAL A 383 26.13 30.15 -7.45
N ARG A 384 27.39 30.17 -7.91
CA ARG A 384 28.55 30.51 -7.07
C ARG A 384 28.80 32.01 -6.92
N SER A 385 28.09 32.84 -7.70
CA SER A 385 28.42 34.26 -7.89
C SER A 385 27.49 35.21 -7.12
N GLU A 386 26.49 34.67 -6.43
CA GLU A 386 25.55 35.35 -5.51
C GLU A 386 25.77 34.82 -4.09
#